data_AF-A0AAJ5BFG3-F1
#
_entry.id   AF-A0AAJ5BFG3-F1
#
_cell.length_a   1.000
_cell.length_b   1.000
_cell.length_c   1.000
_cell.angle_alpha   90.00
_cell.angle_beta   90.00
_cell.angle_gamma   90.00
#
_symmetry.space_group_name_H-M   'P 1'
#
loop_
_entity.id
_entity.type
_entity.pdbx_description
1 polymer ?
#
loop_
_entity_poly.entity_id
_entity_poly.type
_entity_poly.pdbx_seq_one_letter_code
_entity_poly.pdbx_strand_id
1 'polypeptide(L)'
;MKKFLKSAGLPIGVFALAIGSAFATNAMKNAQTIVPGYQKMDNDGLVCRERTMCDTQGDIACTWIEGSTEHLLYGKQGPLENTVCTLPLFKVEE
;
A
#
# COMPACT_ATOMS: atom_id res chain seq x y z
N MET A 1 -52.19 -1.23 8.26
CA MET A 1 -51.00 -2.10 8.47
C MET A 1 -49.69 -1.33 8.20
N LYS A 2 -49.27 -0.39 9.08
CA LYS A 2 -48.02 0.40 8.91
C LYS A 2 -47.10 0.42 10.15
N LYS A 3 -47.48 -0.28 11.23
CA LYS A 3 -46.79 -0.22 12.53
C LYS A 3 -45.64 -1.22 12.68
N PHE A 4 -45.69 -2.37 11.99
CA PHE A 4 -44.67 -3.42 12.11
C PHE A 4 -43.38 -3.11 11.33
N LEU A 5 -43.47 -2.39 10.21
CA LEU A 5 -42.30 -1.97 9.43
C LEU A 5 -41.40 -0.99 10.22
N LYS A 6 -41.97 -0.22 11.16
CA LYS A 6 -41.22 0.74 11.98
C LYS A 6 -40.58 0.14 13.25
N SER A 7 -41.11 -0.97 13.77
CA SER A 7 -40.67 -1.53 15.06
C SER A 7 -39.78 -2.77 14.93
N ALA A 8 -39.91 -3.56 13.86
CA ALA A 8 -39.13 -4.78 13.66
C ALA A 8 -38.04 -4.65 12.59
N GLY A 9 -38.20 -3.76 11.60
CA GLY A 9 -37.20 -3.53 10.55
C GLY A 9 -35.96 -2.78 11.04
N LEU A 10 -36.13 -1.90 12.03
CA LEU A 10 -35.04 -1.08 12.58
C LEU A 10 -33.93 -1.93 13.25
N PRO A 11 -34.21 -2.85 14.19
CA PRO A 11 -33.16 -3.66 14.81
C PRO A 11 -32.46 -4.60 13.81
N ILE A 12 -33.22 -5.22 12.89
CA ILE A 12 -32.66 -6.11 11.86
C ILE A 12 -31.73 -5.34 10.92
N GLY A 13 -32.11 -4.12 10.52
CA GLY A 13 -31.26 -3.23 9.72
C GLY A 13 -29.95 -2.85 10.44
N VAL A 14 -30.00 -2.58 11.74
CA VAL A 14 -28.79 -2.26 12.55
C VAL A 14 -27.84 -3.45 12.64
N PHE A 15 -28.35 -4.67 12.85
CA PHE A 15 -27.50 -5.87 12.86
C PHE A 15 -26.90 -6.18 11.49
N ALA A 16 -27.66 -6.01 10.40
CA ALA A 16 -27.14 -6.19 9.05
C ALA A 16 -26.05 -5.15 8.69
N LEU A 17 -26.24 -3.89 9.08
CA LEU A 17 -25.23 -2.84 8.93
C LEU A 17 -23.96 -3.13 9.74
N ALA A 18 -24.10 -3.60 10.97
CA ALA A 18 -22.96 -3.96 11.82
C ALA A 18 -22.11 -5.09 11.20
N ILE A 19 -22.75 -6.12 10.66
CA ILE A 19 -22.07 -7.24 9.99
C ILE A 19 -21.40 -6.77 8.69
N GLY A 20 -22.08 -5.98 7.86
CA GLY A 20 -21.51 -5.44 6.62
C GLY A 20 -20.29 -4.55 6.85
N SER A 21 -20.30 -3.76 7.93
CA SER A 21 -19.18 -2.90 8.33
C SER A 21 -17.90 -3.70 8.62
N ALA A 22 -18.03 -4.86 9.27
CA ALA A 22 -16.90 -5.71 9.61
C ALA A 22 -16.20 -6.33 8.38
N PHE A 23 -16.93 -6.60 7.30
CA PHE A 23 -16.32 -7.07 6.04
C PHE A 23 -15.66 -5.93 5.25
N ALA A 24 -16.20 -4.71 5.30
CA ALA A 24 -15.60 -3.55 4.63
C ALA A 24 -14.20 -3.21 5.17
N THR A 25 -13.98 -3.34 6.48
CA THR A 25 -12.67 -3.06 7.09
C THR A 25 -11.60 -4.10 6.75
N ASN A 26 -11.99 -5.35 6.48
CA ASN A 26 -11.02 -6.41 6.15
C ASN A 26 -10.57 -6.38 4.68
N ALA A 27 -11.31 -5.72 3.78
CA ALA A 27 -10.93 -5.59 2.37
C ALA A 27 -9.81 -4.56 2.12
N MET A 28 -9.61 -3.59 3.03
CA MET A 28 -8.59 -2.54 2.87
C MET A 28 -7.19 -2.94 3.38
N LYS A 29 -7.07 -4.06 4.13
CA LYS A 29 -5.76 -4.48 4.68
C LYS A 29 -4.81 -5.09 3.65
N ASN A 30 -5.31 -5.51 2.49
CA ASN A 30 -4.52 -6.06 1.39
C ASN A 30 -4.45 -5.12 0.19
N ALA A 31 -4.78 -3.83 0.36
CA ALA A 31 -4.61 -2.87 -0.72
C ALA A 31 -3.12 -2.61 -0.94
N GLN A 32 -2.56 -3.27 -1.94
CA GLN A 32 -1.17 -3.09 -2.36
C GLN A 32 -0.91 -1.62 -2.62
N THR A 33 0.08 -1.05 -1.94
CA THR A 33 0.35 0.39 -2.04
C THR A 33 1.50 0.58 -3.00
N ILE A 34 1.13 0.84 -4.26
CA ILE A 34 2.08 1.08 -5.34
C ILE A 34 2.69 2.48 -5.19
N VAL A 35 4.02 2.53 -5.11
CA VAL A 35 4.82 3.75 -4.95
C VAL A 35 6.00 3.76 -5.91
N PRO A 36 6.55 4.94 -6.27
CA PRO A 36 7.75 5.00 -7.09
C PRO A 36 8.96 4.44 -6.34
N GLY A 37 9.72 3.58 -7.02
CA GLY A 37 10.98 3.01 -6.55
C GLY A 37 12.20 3.77 -7.06
N TYR A 38 13.14 4.03 -6.15
CA TYR A 38 14.33 4.82 -6.40
C TYR A 38 15.63 4.01 -6.22
N GLN A 39 16.53 4.11 -7.18
CA GLN A 39 17.88 3.57 -7.08
C GLN A 39 18.77 4.58 -6.32
N LYS A 40 19.51 4.09 -5.33
CA LYS A 40 20.56 4.84 -4.63
C LYS A 40 21.74 5.07 -5.58
N MET A 41 22.18 6.32 -5.71
CA MET A 41 23.37 6.70 -6.50
C MET A 41 24.61 6.94 -5.64
N ASP A 42 24.42 7.08 -4.34
CA ASP A 42 25.44 7.20 -3.31
C ASP A 42 25.17 6.19 -2.17
N ASN A 43 26.18 5.97 -1.33
CA ASN A 43 26.09 4.98 -0.26
C ASN A 43 25.10 5.40 0.85
N ASP A 44 24.92 6.71 1.03
CA ASP A 44 24.03 7.29 2.04
C ASP A 44 22.58 7.39 1.54
N GLY A 45 22.36 7.23 0.23
CA GLY A 45 21.05 7.30 -0.42
C GLY A 45 20.48 8.72 -0.48
N LEU A 46 21.33 9.74 -0.44
CA LEU A 46 20.95 11.16 -0.55
C LEU A 46 20.60 11.57 -1.99
N VAL A 47 21.15 10.85 -2.97
CA VAL A 47 20.95 11.03 -4.40
C VAL A 47 20.23 9.80 -4.94
N CYS A 48 19.00 10.02 -5.40
CA CYS A 48 18.07 8.97 -5.75
C CYS A 48 17.55 9.16 -7.17
N ARG A 49 17.52 8.10 -7.97
CA ARG A 49 16.92 8.14 -9.32
C ARG A 49 15.70 7.24 -9.38
N GLU A 50 14.58 7.80 -9.80
CA GLU A 50 13.35 7.04 -10.03
C GLU A 50 13.53 6.06 -11.20
N ARG A 51 13.02 4.83 -11.06
CA ARG A 51 13.15 3.79 -12.09
C ARG A 51 11.81 3.16 -12.46
N THR A 52 11.18 2.47 -11.52
CA THR A 52 9.92 1.76 -11.73
C THR A 52 9.01 1.89 -10.52
N MET A 53 7.76 1.48 -10.67
CA MET A 53 6.83 1.35 -9.56
C MET A 53 7.12 0.07 -8.77
N CYS A 54 7.01 0.16 -7.46
CA CYS A 54 7.20 -0.92 -6.50
C CYS A 54 6.06 -0.90 -5.48
N ASP A 55 5.97 -1.94 -4.67
CA ASP A 55 5.04 -2.04 -3.56
C ASP A 55 5.73 -1.81 -2.22
N THR A 56 4.97 -1.37 -1.22
CA THR A 56 5.42 -1.24 0.17
C THR A 56 5.14 -2.47 1.03
N GLN A 57 4.32 -3.42 0.54
CA GLN A 57 3.86 -4.59 1.29
C GLN A 57 4.03 -5.90 0.50
N GLY A 58 5.28 -6.32 0.28
CA GLY A 58 5.58 -7.59 -0.38
C GLY A 58 6.76 -8.33 0.27
N ASP A 59 7.11 -9.49 -0.29
CA ASP A 59 8.19 -10.34 0.23
C ASP A 59 9.46 -10.28 -0.65
N ILE A 60 9.30 -10.02 -1.95
CA ILE A 60 10.40 -10.01 -2.90
C ILE A 60 10.90 -8.58 -3.11
N ALA A 61 12.18 -8.32 -2.85
CA ALA A 61 12.76 -6.99 -3.02
C ALA A 61 12.57 -6.44 -4.44
N CYS A 62 12.20 -5.17 -4.54
CA CYS A 62 12.05 -4.49 -5.82
C CYS A 62 13.42 -4.24 -6.44
N THR A 63 13.64 -4.75 -7.65
CA THR A 63 14.91 -4.61 -8.35
C THR A 63 14.71 -4.09 -9.77
N TRP A 64 15.72 -3.40 -10.28
CA TRP A 64 15.79 -2.90 -11.65
C TRP A 64 17.08 -3.37 -12.31
N ILE A 65 16.97 -3.93 -13.50
CA ILE A 65 18.12 -4.38 -14.29
C ILE A 65 18.54 -3.24 -15.21
N GLU A 66 19.76 -2.74 -15.03
CA GLU A 66 20.39 -1.77 -15.93
C GLU A 66 21.56 -2.47 -16.65
N GLY A 67 21.33 -2.87 -17.90
CA GLY A 67 22.26 -3.71 -18.65
C GLY A 67 22.33 -5.13 -18.09
N SER A 68 23.46 -5.49 -17.47
CA SER A 68 23.69 -6.80 -16.82
C SER A 68 23.70 -6.73 -15.29
N THR A 69 23.48 -5.56 -14.70
CA THR A 69 23.57 -5.34 -13.25
C THR A 69 22.17 -5.18 -12.67
N GLU A 70 21.89 -5.91 -11.60
CA GLU A 70 20.67 -5.77 -10.82
C GLU A 70 20.86 -4.74 -9.69
N HIS A 71 19.96 -3.78 -9.60
CA HIS A 71 19.96 -2.74 -8.58
C HIS A 71 18.71 -2.83 -7.72
N LEU A 72 18.89 -2.78 -6.40
CA LEU A 72 17.79 -2.68 -5.43
C LEU A 72 17.19 -1.27 -5.46
N LEU A 73 15.86 -1.23 -5.42
CA LEU A 73 15.09 0.01 -5.36
C LEU A 73 14.54 0.25 -3.96
N TYR A 74 14.45 1.53 -3.61
CA TYR A 74 14.06 2.00 -2.29
C TYR A 74 13.06 3.14 -2.41
N GLY A 75 12.18 3.24 -1.42
CA GLY A 75 11.28 4.36 -1.21
C GLY A 75 12.00 5.47 -0.46
N LYS A 76 11.41 6.66 -0.51
CA LYS A 76 11.91 7.82 0.21
C LYS A 76 11.34 7.86 1.62
N GLN A 77 12.14 8.29 2.59
CA GLN A 77 11.75 8.36 4.01
C GLN A 77 11.76 9.81 4.50
N GLY A 78 10.63 10.31 5.01
CA GLY A 78 10.54 11.61 5.71
C GLY A 78 9.22 12.38 5.50
N PRO A 79 8.85 13.29 6.43
CA PRO A 79 7.56 14.01 6.39
C PRO A 79 7.52 15.19 5.40
N LEU A 80 8.67 15.74 5.01
CA LEU A 80 8.78 16.89 4.12
C LEU A 80 10.02 16.69 3.23
N GLU A 81 9.80 16.50 1.94
CA GLU A 81 10.84 16.47 0.89
C GLU A 81 11.86 15.32 0.86
N ASN A 82 11.59 14.19 1.52
CA ASN A 82 11.89 12.89 0.89
C ASN A 82 13.37 12.75 0.44
N THR A 83 14.31 13.16 1.29
CA THR A 83 15.72 13.40 0.94
C THR A 83 16.57 12.14 0.85
N VAL A 84 16.11 11.03 1.44
CA VAL A 84 16.87 9.79 1.48
C VAL A 84 16.02 8.63 0.98
N CYS A 85 16.51 7.89 -0.03
CA CYS A 85 15.86 6.68 -0.52
C CYS A 85 16.43 5.42 0.15
N THR A 86 16.05 5.19 1.40
CA THR A 86 16.50 4.03 2.19
C THR A 86 15.38 3.06 2.56
N LEU A 87 14.12 3.41 2.28
CA LEU A 87 12.98 2.58 2.65
C LEU A 87 12.93 1.35 1.75
N PRO A 88 12.97 0.12 2.28
CA PRO A 88 12.91 -1.07 1.43
C PRO A 88 11.56 -1.14 0.71
N LEU A 89 11.59 -1.47 -0.58
CA LEU A 89 10.40 -1.70 -1.40
C LEU A 89 10.43 -3.10 -2.01
N PHE A 90 9.25 -3.55 -2.42
CA PHE A 90 9.01 -4.90 -2.91
C PHE A 90 8.43 -4.88 -4.32
N LYS A 91 8.52 -6.01 -5.02
CA LYS A 91 7.89 -6.15 -6.34
C LYS A 91 6.38 -6.06 -6.17
N VAL A 92 5.72 -5.41 -7.12
CA VAL A 92 4.27 -5.47 -7.24
C VAL A 92 3.90 -6.92 -7.57
N GLU A 93 3.14 -7.55 -6.69
CA GLU A 93 2.58 -8.87 -6.91
C GLU A 93 1.39 -8.72 -7.87
N GLU A 94 1.51 -9.29 -9.08
CA GLU A 94 0.41 -9.34 -10.07
C GLU A 94 -0.64 -10.40 -9.72
#